data_AF-A0A4Q4ZAM4-F1
#
_entry.id   AF-A0A4Q4ZAM4-F1
#
_cell.length_a   1.000
_cell.length_b   1.000
_cell.length_c   1.000
_cell.angle_alpha   90.00
_cell.angle_beta   90.00
_cell.angle_gamma   90.00
#
_symmetry.space_group_name_H-M   'P 1'
#
loop_
_entity.id
_entity.type
_entity.pdbx_description
1 polymer ?
#
loop_
_entity_poly.entity_id
_entity_poly.type
_entity_poly.pdbx_seq_one_letter_code
_entity_poly.pdbx_strand_id
1 'polypeptide(L)'
;MTEQPTIVPRWEWRTFGDLGPARDRVGSLVTDEAQASEELYLLSAYGDASVKVRGGLMDVKTLDTVRDDGLELWIPRMKTVFPLTAGQAGSVLAALGVEPPPGAGEWTQDRLVIDVIRADPRLRAPTVRKWRRRGIVDGCMVELTEITVDGASATTVVVEASDPGLVTSTVHRLGLDDRRNTCFARGLKSLLRWGRFAVVDVGTNSVKFHLGECLGDGGTHTLMDRSEVTRLGEGLAETGGLTGPALARTADAIAGMVDEARRHAAVEIAAVGTAGMRQAPNRADLVDTVRARCGVTIEVIPGEEEARLAYVAATASLPVAGGRLVVFDSGGGSSQFTFGEVGRIDEQFSVDVGAVRFAERYGLTGAVPRETVDEAGAAITADLDRLAGRETPDAVVAIGGTATNLAAVRHGLAAYDPDVVHGTALDLAEIDRQIELYRTRDAEERRAIVGLQPARAEVILAGACIARAILTLLGRESLTVSDRGLRHGVFAERFDG
;
A
#
# COMPACT_ATOMS: atom_id res chain seq x y z
N MET A 1 5.01 25.29 47.61
CA MET A 1 5.13 25.41 46.14
C MET A 1 6.08 24.33 45.68
N THR A 2 5.55 23.19 45.23
CA THR A 2 6.34 22.18 44.51
C THR A 2 6.72 22.77 43.16
N GLU A 3 8.02 22.92 42.89
CA GLU A 3 8.54 23.29 41.57
C GLU A 3 7.87 22.39 40.52
N GLN A 4 7.17 23.00 39.56
CA GLN A 4 6.73 22.25 38.39
C GLN A 4 7.99 21.76 37.67
N PRO A 5 8.10 20.45 37.39
CA PRO A 5 9.27 19.93 36.69
C PRO A 5 9.41 20.67 35.36
N THR A 6 10.60 21.24 35.11
CA THR A 6 10.90 21.93 33.86
C THR A 6 10.59 21.01 32.69
N ILE A 7 9.64 21.41 31.85
CA ILE A 7 9.35 20.72 30.59
C ILE A 7 10.57 20.95 29.70
N VAL A 8 11.35 19.90 29.47
CA VAL A 8 12.50 19.94 28.57
C VAL A 8 12.11 19.22 27.27
N PRO A 9 11.85 19.95 26.19
CA PRO A 9 11.68 19.36 24.87
C PRO A 9 12.92 18.54 24.47
N ARG A 10 12.69 17.44 23.75
CA ARG A 10 13.76 16.58 23.25
C ARG A 10 13.55 16.30 21.77
N TRP A 11 14.61 16.45 21.01
CA TRP A 11 14.69 15.92 19.67
C TRP A 11 14.88 14.41 19.77
N GLU A 12 14.05 13.66 19.04
CA GLU A 12 14.05 12.20 19.01
C GLU A 12 14.26 11.72 17.57
N TRP A 13 15.24 10.83 17.41
CA TRP A 13 15.36 9.97 16.24
C TRP A 13 15.16 8.53 16.69
N ARG A 14 14.28 7.78 16.04
CA ARG A 14 13.98 6.39 16.36
C ARG A 14 13.78 5.56 15.10
N THR A 15 14.20 4.29 15.15
CA THR A 15 13.89 3.30 14.11
C THR A 15 13.46 1.96 14.70
N PHE A 16 12.94 1.08 13.85
CA PHE A 16 12.39 -0.24 14.18
C PHE A 16 12.92 -1.31 13.21
N GLY A 17 12.84 -2.58 13.64
CA GLY A 17 13.13 -3.74 12.80
C GLY A 17 14.56 -4.26 12.95
N ASP A 18 15.02 -5.04 11.97
CA ASP A 18 16.38 -5.60 11.97
C ASP A 18 17.41 -4.49 11.75
N LEU A 19 18.23 -4.22 12.77
CA LEU A 19 19.26 -3.18 12.75
C LEU A 19 20.58 -3.64 12.12
N GLY A 20 20.70 -4.92 11.72
CA GLY A 20 21.92 -5.48 11.15
C GLY A 20 23.16 -5.19 12.01
N PRO A 21 24.30 -4.81 11.40
CA PRO A 21 25.53 -4.49 12.15
C PRO A 21 25.41 -3.31 13.13
N ALA A 22 24.43 -2.42 12.95
CA ALA A 22 24.23 -1.30 13.87
C ALA A 22 23.74 -1.78 15.25
N ARG A 23 23.08 -2.95 15.33
CA ARG A 23 22.63 -3.55 16.59
C ARG A 23 23.80 -3.74 17.55
N ASP A 24 24.86 -4.40 17.10
CA ASP A 24 26.03 -4.73 17.93
C ASP A 24 26.81 -3.47 18.30
N ARG A 25 26.93 -2.54 17.35
CA ARG A 25 27.57 -1.23 17.59
C ARG A 25 26.85 -0.48 18.71
N VAL A 26 25.54 -0.32 18.61
CA VAL A 26 24.73 0.33 19.65
C VAL A 26 24.84 -0.46 20.96
N GLY A 27 24.67 -1.79 20.91
CA GLY A 27 24.73 -2.68 22.07
C GLY A 27 26.04 -2.61 22.85
N SER A 28 27.15 -2.32 22.18
CA SER A 28 28.47 -2.12 22.80
C SER A 28 28.61 -0.77 23.53
N LEU A 29 27.79 0.21 23.17
CA LEU A 29 27.84 1.59 23.69
C LEU A 29 26.79 1.85 24.79
N VAL A 30 25.68 1.11 24.79
CA VAL A 30 24.63 1.20 25.83
C VAL A 30 24.96 0.31 27.03
N THR A 31 25.66 0.88 28.01
CA THR A 31 26.29 0.12 29.12
C THR A 31 25.41 -0.01 30.37
N ASP A 32 24.28 0.70 30.44
CA ASP A 32 23.38 0.59 31.58
C ASP A 32 22.83 -0.84 31.72
N GLU A 33 22.51 -1.21 32.97
CA GLU A 33 21.87 -2.48 33.29
C GLU A 33 20.55 -2.63 32.53
N ALA A 34 20.31 -3.83 32.01
CA ALA A 34 19.09 -4.11 31.27
C ALA A 34 17.87 -4.00 32.18
N GLN A 35 16.82 -3.33 31.69
CA GLN A 35 15.58 -3.13 32.42
C GLN A 35 14.40 -3.71 31.66
N ALA A 36 13.56 -4.47 32.37
CA ALA A 36 12.27 -4.91 31.89
C ALA A 36 11.17 -3.95 32.36
N SER A 37 10.18 -3.70 31.50
CA SER A 37 8.97 -2.99 31.89
C SER A 37 7.77 -3.44 31.07
N GLU A 38 6.60 -3.43 31.70
CA GLU A 38 5.32 -3.52 31.02
C GLU A 38 4.65 -2.14 31.06
N GLU A 39 4.30 -1.62 29.89
CA GLU A 39 3.75 -0.27 29.72
C GLU A 39 2.47 -0.37 28.87
N LEU A 40 1.36 0.23 29.33
CA LEU A 40 0.14 0.34 28.54
C LEU A 40 0.26 1.58 27.64
N TYR A 41 0.13 1.41 26.33
CA TYR A 41 0.10 2.53 25.39
C TYR A 41 -1.33 2.83 24.96
N LEU A 42 -1.68 4.10 24.80
CA LEU A 42 -2.95 4.53 24.21
C LEU A 42 -2.64 5.12 22.84
N LEU A 43 -3.12 4.46 21.79
CA LEU A 43 -2.86 4.82 20.39
C LEU A 43 -4.12 5.42 19.78
N SER A 44 -3.91 6.38 18.87
CA SER A 44 -4.93 6.93 17.99
C SER A 44 -4.60 6.58 16.54
N ALA A 45 -5.60 6.17 15.78
CA ALA A 45 -5.41 5.82 14.37
C ALA A 45 -4.91 7.03 13.55
N TYR A 46 -5.25 8.25 14.00
CA TYR A 46 -5.03 9.49 13.26
C TYR A 46 -4.04 10.44 13.93
N GLY A 47 -3.44 10.01 15.04
CA GLY A 47 -2.48 10.79 15.82
C GLY A 47 -1.24 10.00 16.18
N ASP A 48 -0.17 10.72 16.49
CA ASP A 48 1.13 10.16 16.86
C ASP A 48 1.51 10.44 18.32
N ALA A 49 0.62 11.05 19.11
CA ALA A 49 0.89 11.36 20.50
C ALA A 49 1.38 10.12 21.26
N SER A 50 2.43 10.30 22.07
CA SER A 50 2.95 9.25 22.93
C SER A 50 2.22 9.34 24.26
N VAL A 51 1.15 8.55 24.38
CA VAL A 51 0.33 8.44 25.59
C VAL A 51 0.55 7.06 26.19
N LYS A 52 1.02 7.00 27.44
CA LYS A 52 1.30 5.71 28.07
C LYS A 52 1.13 5.74 29.58
N VAL A 53 0.89 4.56 30.15
CA VAL A 53 0.81 4.32 31.58
C VAL A 53 1.83 3.27 31.99
N ARG A 54 2.62 3.59 33.02
CA ARG A 54 3.57 2.64 33.63
C ARG A 54 3.53 2.75 35.14
N GLY A 55 3.20 1.66 35.83
CA GLY A 55 3.10 1.65 37.28
C GLY A 55 2.13 2.69 37.83
N GLY A 56 0.98 2.90 37.16
CA GLY A 56 -0.02 3.91 37.52
C GLY A 56 0.32 5.36 37.16
N LEU A 57 1.50 5.60 36.57
CA LEU A 57 1.92 6.92 36.09
C LEU A 57 1.56 7.10 34.61
N MET A 58 0.69 8.06 34.32
CA MET A 58 0.36 8.56 32.98
C MET A 58 1.43 9.54 32.50
N ASP A 59 1.92 9.34 31.27
CA ASP A 59 2.86 10.20 30.56
C ASP A 59 2.28 10.54 29.18
N VAL A 60 2.17 11.83 28.86
CA VAL A 60 1.68 12.34 27.58
C VAL A 60 2.74 13.23 26.96
N LYS A 61 3.19 12.86 25.76
CA LYS A 61 4.04 13.70 24.91
C LYS A 61 3.38 13.90 23.56
N THR A 62 3.48 15.12 23.03
CA THR A 62 3.00 15.44 21.69
C THR A 62 4.16 15.85 20.82
N LEU A 63 4.10 15.47 19.55
CA LEU A 63 4.97 16.00 18.52
C LEU A 63 4.65 17.49 18.32
N ASP A 64 5.68 18.31 18.25
CA ASP A 64 5.56 19.75 18.05
C ASP A 64 6.04 20.16 16.66
N THR A 65 7.28 19.78 16.32
CA THR A 65 7.93 20.17 15.07
C THR A 65 8.66 18.97 14.46
N VAL A 66 8.66 18.87 13.12
CA VAL A 66 9.49 17.95 12.34
C VAL A 66 10.38 18.77 11.43
N ARG A 67 11.69 18.51 11.45
CA ARG A 67 12.66 19.16 10.55
C ARG A 67 12.65 18.54 9.16
N ASP A 68 13.25 19.22 8.18
CA ASP A 68 13.38 18.72 6.81
C ASP A 68 14.16 17.40 6.73
N ASP A 69 15.07 17.15 7.68
CA ASP A 69 15.82 15.88 7.83
C ASP A 69 14.99 14.78 8.53
N GLY A 70 13.72 15.05 8.84
CA GLY A 70 12.80 14.12 9.50
C GLY A 70 12.95 14.02 11.02
N LEU A 71 13.86 14.77 11.64
CA LEU A 71 14.03 14.75 13.09
C LEU A 71 12.82 15.37 13.82
N GLU A 72 12.40 14.76 14.93
CA GLU A 72 11.14 15.08 15.60
C GLU A 72 11.35 15.74 16.97
N LEU A 73 10.70 16.87 17.23
CA LEU A 73 10.72 17.55 18.54
C LEU A 73 9.51 17.15 19.38
N TRP A 74 9.74 16.51 20.51
CA TRP A 74 8.70 16.03 21.43
C TRP A 74 8.61 16.89 22.68
N ILE A 75 7.38 17.31 23.01
CA ILE A 75 7.10 18.12 24.20
C ILE A 75 6.33 17.26 25.22
N PRO A 76 6.87 17.05 26.43
CA PRO A 76 6.12 16.52 27.56
C PRO A 76 4.96 17.46 27.91
N ARG A 77 3.72 17.00 27.77
CA ARG A 77 2.51 17.77 28.08
C ARG A 77 1.97 17.46 29.47
N MET A 78 2.11 16.22 29.92
CA MET A 78 1.58 15.79 31.20
C MET A 78 2.34 14.60 31.76
N LYS A 79 2.56 14.60 33.08
CA LYS A 79 3.06 13.45 33.84
C LYS A 79 2.38 13.41 35.20
N THR A 80 1.49 12.44 35.43
CA THR A 80 0.64 12.42 36.62
C THR A 80 0.17 10.99 36.96
N VAL A 81 -0.34 10.78 38.17
CA VAL A 81 -0.85 9.47 38.62
C VAL A 81 -2.38 9.47 38.60
N PHE A 82 -2.98 8.29 38.48
CA PHE A 82 -4.42 8.12 38.63
C PHE A 82 -4.87 8.29 40.09
N PRO A 83 -6.13 8.70 40.35
CA PRO A 83 -7.15 9.09 39.36
C PRO A 83 -6.86 10.46 38.73
N LEU A 84 -7.25 10.63 37.46
CA LEU A 84 -7.10 11.91 36.77
C LEU A 84 -8.26 12.86 37.14
N THR A 85 -7.97 14.16 37.18
CA THR A 85 -9.00 15.20 37.16
C THR A 85 -9.65 15.28 35.78
N ALA A 86 -10.84 15.88 35.68
CA ALA A 86 -11.52 16.06 34.39
C ALA A 86 -10.67 16.83 33.36
N GLY A 87 -9.93 17.86 33.78
CA GLY A 87 -9.03 18.60 32.90
C GLY A 87 -7.84 17.78 32.41
N GLN A 88 -7.27 16.93 33.27
CA GLN A 88 -6.20 16.00 32.88
C GLN A 88 -6.71 14.93 31.92
N ALA A 89 -7.88 14.34 32.18
CA ALA A 89 -8.51 13.39 31.27
C ALA A 89 -8.82 14.03 29.90
N GLY A 90 -9.37 15.26 29.90
CA GLY A 90 -9.58 16.03 28.67
C GLY A 90 -8.27 16.28 27.91
N SER A 91 -7.15 16.51 28.61
CA SER A 91 -5.84 16.67 27.97
C SER A 91 -5.34 15.37 27.33
N VAL A 92 -5.56 14.22 27.97
CA VAL A 92 -5.24 12.90 27.40
C VAL A 92 -6.07 12.64 26.14
N LEU A 93 -7.38 12.84 26.22
CA LEU A 93 -8.30 12.54 25.12
C LEU A 93 -8.09 13.51 23.95
N ALA A 94 -7.82 14.79 24.22
CA ALA A 94 -7.42 15.76 23.21
C ALA A 94 -6.12 15.34 22.49
N ALA A 95 -5.12 14.82 23.22
CA ALA A 95 -3.90 14.29 22.61
C ALA A 95 -4.15 13.06 21.71
N LEU A 96 -5.20 12.29 22.01
CA LEU A 96 -5.67 11.16 21.20
C LEU A 96 -6.64 11.56 20.07
N GLY A 97 -7.04 12.84 20.01
CA GLY A 97 -7.99 13.36 19.03
C GLY A 97 -9.45 12.95 19.28
N VAL A 98 -9.81 12.69 20.54
CA VAL A 98 -11.17 12.28 20.93
C VAL A 98 -11.74 13.23 21.98
N GLU A 99 -13.05 13.49 21.90
CA GLU A 99 -13.74 14.32 22.87
C GLU A 99 -14.05 13.55 24.16
N PRO A 100 -13.98 14.19 25.33
CA PRO A 100 -14.34 13.55 26.58
C PRO A 100 -15.84 13.21 26.62
N PRO A 101 -16.23 11.96 26.92
CA PRO A 101 -17.63 11.61 27.10
C PRO A 101 -18.26 12.42 28.25
N PRO A 102 -19.55 12.75 28.14
CA PRO A 102 -20.26 13.46 29.20
C PRO A 102 -20.34 12.62 30.48
N GLY A 103 -20.05 13.22 31.64
CA GLY A 103 -20.23 12.58 32.94
C GLY A 103 -19.29 13.12 34.03
N ALA A 104 -19.83 13.29 35.23
CA ALA A 104 -19.07 13.67 36.43
C ALA A 104 -18.54 12.42 37.15
N GLY A 105 -17.30 12.48 37.67
CA GLY A 105 -16.69 11.41 38.47
C GLY A 105 -15.18 11.36 38.31
N GLU A 106 -14.51 10.60 39.17
CA GLU A 106 -13.07 10.34 39.07
C GLU A 106 -12.73 9.58 37.78
N TRP A 107 -11.59 9.91 37.17
CA TRP A 107 -11.06 9.18 36.03
C TRP A 107 -10.05 8.15 36.51
N THR A 108 -10.54 6.94 36.80
CA THR A 108 -9.66 5.79 37.05
C THR A 108 -9.03 5.31 35.74
N GLN A 109 -7.95 4.51 35.85
CA GLN A 109 -7.34 3.90 34.67
C GLN A 109 -8.33 3.00 33.94
N ASP A 110 -9.11 2.20 34.67
CA ASP A 110 -10.09 1.28 34.08
C ASP A 110 -11.19 2.03 33.34
N ARG A 111 -11.74 3.10 33.91
CA ARG A 111 -12.73 3.93 33.24
C ARG A 111 -12.18 4.53 31.94
N LEU A 112 -10.96 5.06 31.96
CA LEU A 112 -10.34 5.60 30.75
C LEU A 112 -10.18 4.50 29.70
N VAL A 113 -9.58 3.36 30.06
CA VAL A 113 -9.20 2.32 29.10
C VAL A 113 -10.40 1.54 28.58
N ILE A 114 -11.31 1.10 29.46
CA ILE A 114 -12.44 0.24 29.11
C ILE A 114 -13.56 1.06 28.48
N ASP A 115 -13.98 2.13 29.15
CA ASP A 115 -15.20 2.85 28.76
C ASP A 115 -14.96 3.84 27.62
N VAL A 116 -13.72 4.27 27.38
CA VAL A 116 -13.38 5.24 26.33
C VAL A 116 -12.48 4.62 25.27
N ILE A 117 -11.27 4.19 25.65
CA ILE A 117 -10.27 3.78 24.65
C ILE A 117 -10.71 2.51 23.91
N ARG A 118 -11.20 1.48 24.61
CA ARG A 118 -11.65 0.23 23.97
C ARG A 118 -13.03 0.31 23.35
N ALA A 119 -13.80 1.36 23.66
CA ALA A 119 -15.12 1.58 23.09
C ALA A 119 -15.08 2.30 21.73
N ASP A 120 -13.95 2.94 21.38
CA ASP A 120 -13.77 3.64 20.12
C ASP A 120 -12.85 2.83 19.18
N PRO A 121 -13.32 2.38 17.99
CA PRO A 121 -12.52 1.59 17.06
C PRO A 121 -11.30 2.35 16.50
N ARG A 122 -11.29 3.69 16.62
CA ARG A 122 -10.17 4.55 16.18
C ARG A 122 -9.06 4.63 17.22
N LEU A 123 -9.26 4.04 18.39
CA LEU A 123 -8.29 4.00 19.47
C LEU A 123 -7.89 2.56 19.79
N ARG A 124 -6.67 2.39 20.34
CA ARG A 124 -6.19 1.07 20.77
C ARG A 124 -5.37 1.20 22.05
N ALA A 125 -5.50 0.23 22.94
CA ALA A 125 -4.79 0.20 24.23
C ALA A 125 -3.88 -1.03 24.37
N PRO A 126 -2.82 -1.20 23.54
CA PRO A 126 -1.96 -2.38 23.63
C PRO A 126 -1.03 -2.33 24.85
N THR A 127 -0.81 -3.50 25.44
CA THR A 127 0.22 -3.69 26.48
C THR A 127 1.54 -4.04 25.82
N VAL A 128 2.55 -3.21 26.04
CA VAL A 128 3.88 -3.37 25.45
C VAL A 128 4.87 -3.83 26.51
N ARG A 129 5.50 -4.98 26.29
CA ARG A 129 6.63 -5.45 27.08
C ARG A 129 7.91 -4.95 26.45
N LYS A 130 8.80 -4.38 27.26
CA LYS A 130 10.06 -3.79 26.82
C LYS A 130 11.21 -4.41 27.60
N TRP A 131 12.27 -4.78 26.90
CA TRP A 131 13.57 -5.10 27.45
C TRP A 131 14.59 -4.13 26.87
N ARG A 132 15.16 -3.25 27.69
CA ARG A 132 15.95 -2.12 27.20
C ARG A 132 17.29 -1.96 27.89
N ARG A 133 18.29 -1.50 27.13
CA ARG A 133 19.59 -1.02 27.60
C ARG A 133 19.80 0.41 27.13
N ARG A 134 20.42 1.22 27.97
CA ARG A 134 20.61 2.65 27.75
C ARG A 134 22.08 3.04 27.93
N GLY A 135 22.42 4.22 27.44
CA GLY A 135 23.70 4.84 27.70
C GLY A 135 23.72 6.26 27.16
N ILE A 136 24.73 7.02 27.57
CA ILE A 136 25.02 8.33 26.98
C ILE A 136 26.11 8.14 25.93
N VAL A 137 25.84 8.55 24.70
CA VAL A 137 26.77 8.47 23.58
C VAL A 137 26.78 9.82 22.86
N ASP A 138 27.93 10.49 22.80
CA ASP A 138 28.09 11.87 22.28
C ASP A 138 27.09 12.89 22.86
N GLY A 139 26.80 12.78 24.15
CA GLY A 139 25.84 13.67 24.82
C GLY A 139 24.36 13.39 24.48
N CYS A 140 24.08 12.39 23.66
CA CYS A 140 22.74 11.87 23.44
C CYS A 140 22.43 10.72 24.38
N MET A 141 21.18 10.63 24.83
CA MET A 141 20.66 9.37 25.35
C MET A 141 20.48 8.42 24.16
N VAL A 142 21.01 7.21 24.25
CA VAL A 142 20.75 6.13 23.29
C VAL A 142 20.11 4.95 24.03
N GLU A 143 18.98 4.47 23.53
CA GLU A 143 18.26 3.31 24.09
C GLU A 143 18.06 2.26 23.00
N LEU A 144 18.59 1.05 23.23
CA LEU A 144 18.30 -0.15 22.46
C LEU A 144 17.25 -0.95 23.20
N THR A 145 16.12 -1.25 22.55
CA THR A 145 15.00 -1.95 23.15
C THR A 145 14.50 -3.08 22.27
N GLU A 146 14.26 -4.23 22.89
CA GLU A 146 13.38 -5.27 22.34
C GLU A 146 11.97 -5.04 22.87
N ILE A 147 10.99 -5.01 21.99
CA ILE A 147 9.58 -4.85 22.34
C ILE A 147 8.77 -6.08 21.94
N THR A 148 7.71 -6.36 22.69
CA THR A 148 6.69 -7.35 22.32
C THR A 148 5.31 -6.81 22.63
N VAL A 149 4.39 -6.95 21.68
CA VAL A 149 3.02 -6.44 21.74
C VAL A 149 2.11 -7.31 20.87
N ASP A 150 1.00 -7.80 21.42
CA ASP A 150 0.01 -8.67 20.72
C ASP A 150 0.65 -9.82 19.91
N GLY A 151 1.71 -10.44 20.43
CA GLY A 151 2.42 -11.55 19.78
C GLY A 151 3.47 -11.13 18.74
N ALA A 152 3.50 -9.86 18.35
CA ALA A 152 4.51 -9.30 17.47
C ALA A 152 5.70 -8.76 18.28
N SER A 153 6.90 -8.81 17.71
CA SER A 153 8.13 -8.34 18.34
C SER A 153 8.96 -7.50 17.38
N ALA A 154 9.68 -6.52 17.91
CA ALA A 154 10.61 -5.71 17.14
C ALA A 154 11.76 -5.21 18.02
N THR A 155 12.91 -4.97 17.39
CA THR A 155 13.99 -4.19 17.98
C THR A 155 13.80 -2.72 17.61
N THR A 156 14.06 -1.80 18.53
CA THR A 156 14.06 -0.36 18.29
C THR A 156 15.26 0.31 18.93
N VAL A 157 15.84 1.28 18.22
CA VAL A 157 16.85 2.20 18.76
C VAL A 157 16.28 3.59 18.74
N VAL A 158 16.53 4.34 19.81
CA VAL A 158 16.30 5.78 19.86
C VAL A 158 17.57 6.51 20.25
N VAL A 159 17.75 7.69 19.66
CA VAL A 159 18.74 8.70 20.01
C VAL A 159 17.98 9.98 20.34
N GLU A 160 18.14 10.51 21.55
CA GLU A 160 17.48 11.75 21.96
C GLU A 160 18.40 12.71 22.69
N ALA A 161 18.24 14.00 22.40
CA ALA A 161 18.96 15.09 23.06
C ALA A 161 18.15 16.39 22.99
N SER A 162 18.58 17.41 23.72
CA SER A 162 18.00 18.76 23.58
C SER A 162 18.56 19.50 22.37
N ASP A 163 19.75 19.13 21.89
CA ASP A 163 20.38 19.67 20.70
C ASP A 163 20.15 18.71 19.51
N PRO A 164 19.50 19.17 18.42
CA PRO A 164 19.25 18.33 17.25
C PRO A 164 20.53 17.93 16.50
N GLY A 165 21.58 18.76 16.51
CA GLY A 165 22.85 18.47 15.83
C GLY A 165 23.61 17.31 16.48
N LEU A 166 23.49 17.16 17.81
CA LEU A 166 24.03 15.99 18.50
C LEU A 166 23.30 14.71 18.09
N VAL A 167 21.96 14.78 17.93
CA VAL A 167 21.18 13.62 17.50
C VAL A 167 21.58 13.18 16.09
N THR A 168 21.60 14.11 15.13
CA THR A 168 21.97 13.81 13.73
C THR A 168 23.39 13.22 13.64
N SER A 169 24.38 13.82 14.30
CA SER A 169 25.77 13.32 14.27
C SER A 169 25.93 11.96 14.96
N THR A 170 25.17 11.71 16.03
CA THR A 170 25.17 10.42 16.73
C THR A 170 24.55 9.32 15.86
N VAL A 171 23.40 9.58 15.22
CA VAL A 171 22.75 8.65 14.27
C VAL A 171 23.71 8.27 13.15
N HIS A 172 24.43 9.25 12.60
CA HIS A 172 25.42 9.02 11.55
C HIS A 172 26.54 8.08 11.98
N ARG A 173 27.16 8.35 13.12
CA ARG A 173 28.24 7.50 13.66
C ARG A 173 27.75 6.07 13.95
N LEU A 174 26.50 5.92 14.37
CA LEU A 174 25.90 4.61 14.63
C LEU A 174 25.60 3.83 13.33
N GLY A 175 25.70 4.47 12.16
CA GLY A 175 25.42 3.84 10.86
C GLY A 175 23.93 3.62 10.65
N LEU A 176 23.13 4.61 11.04
CA LEU A 176 21.66 4.56 11.02
C LEU A 176 21.04 5.58 10.04
N ASP A 177 21.85 6.29 9.24
CA ASP A 177 21.40 7.36 8.33
C ASP A 177 20.41 6.90 7.26
N ASP A 178 20.52 5.64 6.86
CA ASP A 178 19.69 5.08 5.81
C ASP A 178 18.30 4.67 6.32
N ARG A 179 18.09 4.69 7.64
CA ARG A 179 16.85 4.31 8.30
C ARG A 179 15.88 5.47 8.42
N ARG A 180 14.60 5.15 8.28
CA ARG A 180 13.50 6.11 8.49
C ARG A 180 13.35 6.45 9.97
N ASN A 181 13.24 7.75 10.28
CA ASN A 181 12.80 8.19 11.60
C ASN A 181 11.31 7.89 11.81
N THR A 182 11.00 7.12 12.84
CA THR A 182 9.66 6.63 13.16
C THR A 182 9.42 6.76 14.66
N CYS A 183 8.49 7.62 15.05
CA CYS A 183 8.09 7.77 16.44
C CYS A 183 7.55 6.45 17.02
N PHE A 184 7.57 6.33 18.35
CA PHE A 184 7.19 5.08 19.00
C PHE A 184 5.73 4.67 18.71
N ALA A 185 4.81 5.64 18.67
CA ALA A 185 3.41 5.38 18.34
C ALA A 185 3.26 4.82 16.92
N ARG A 186 3.89 5.43 15.90
CA ARG A 186 3.90 4.89 14.52
C ARG A 186 4.53 3.51 14.44
N GLY A 187 5.62 3.26 15.17
CA GLY A 187 6.25 1.94 15.19
C GLY A 187 5.33 0.86 15.76
N LEU A 188 4.60 1.15 16.84
CA LEU A 188 3.57 0.24 17.36
C LEU A 188 2.43 0.03 16.37
N LYS A 189 1.95 1.10 15.73
CA LYS A 189 0.90 1.04 14.70
C LYS A 189 1.30 0.15 13.51
N SER A 190 2.52 0.30 13.00
CA SER A 190 3.08 -0.53 11.92
C SER A 190 3.22 -2.00 12.36
N LEU A 191 3.78 -2.25 13.55
CA LEU A 191 3.94 -3.61 14.08
C LEU A 191 2.61 -4.34 14.30
N LEU A 192 1.55 -3.58 14.62
CA LEU A 192 0.20 -4.08 14.83
C LEU A 192 -0.67 -4.06 13.56
N ARG A 193 -0.12 -3.63 12.41
CA ARG A 193 -0.85 -3.42 11.15
C ARG A 193 -2.15 -2.63 11.36
N TRP A 194 -2.07 -1.57 12.17
CA TRP A 194 -3.24 -0.81 12.63
C TRP A 194 -3.06 0.68 12.37
N GLY A 195 -4.06 1.29 11.72
CA GLY A 195 -4.05 2.68 11.28
C GLY A 195 -4.19 2.79 9.77
N ARG A 196 -3.64 3.87 9.20
CA ARG A 196 -3.70 4.14 7.75
C ARG A 196 -2.38 3.83 7.08
N PHE A 197 -2.43 3.26 5.90
CA PHE A 197 -1.25 2.88 5.13
C PHE A 197 -1.44 3.30 3.67
N ALA A 198 -0.33 3.54 2.97
CA ALA A 198 -0.39 3.92 1.56
C ALA A 198 0.55 3.10 0.70
N VAL A 199 0.15 2.91 -0.55
CA VAL A 199 0.98 2.30 -1.59
C VAL A 199 1.04 3.21 -2.80
N VAL A 200 2.26 3.41 -3.30
CA VAL A 200 2.56 4.09 -4.57
C VAL A 200 3.12 3.06 -5.54
N ASP A 201 2.44 2.86 -6.67
CA ASP A 201 2.84 1.97 -7.76
C ASP A 201 3.34 2.81 -8.94
N VAL A 202 4.66 2.79 -9.17
CA VAL A 202 5.35 3.55 -10.22
C VAL A 202 5.44 2.69 -11.48
N GLY A 203 4.43 2.83 -12.34
CA GLY A 203 4.36 2.19 -13.64
C GLY A 203 5.09 2.94 -14.75
N THR A 204 5.22 2.29 -15.92
CA THR A 204 5.82 2.90 -17.12
C THR A 204 5.03 4.09 -17.65
N ASN A 205 3.69 4.06 -17.56
CA ASN A 205 2.82 5.11 -18.09
C ASN A 205 2.24 6.02 -17.00
N SER A 206 2.01 5.48 -15.81
CA SER A 206 1.26 6.14 -14.75
C SER A 206 1.78 5.75 -13.38
N VAL A 207 1.65 6.66 -12.43
CA VAL A 207 1.81 6.39 -11.00
C VAL A 207 0.44 6.21 -10.38
N LYS A 208 0.23 5.11 -9.65
CA LYS A 208 -1.02 4.83 -8.95
C LYS A 208 -0.82 4.97 -7.44
N PHE A 209 -1.88 5.41 -6.76
CA PHE A 209 -1.90 5.66 -5.33
C PHE A 209 -3.09 4.95 -4.70
N HIS A 210 -2.83 4.25 -3.61
CA HIS A 210 -3.86 3.63 -2.78
C HIS A 210 -3.62 4.01 -1.32
N LEU A 211 -4.66 4.48 -0.64
CA LEU A 211 -4.66 4.78 0.80
C LEU A 211 -5.77 3.96 1.45
N GLY A 212 -5.39 3.07 2.37
CA GLY A 212 -6.30 2.19 3.08
C GLY A 212 -6.23 2.38 4.60
N GLU A 213 -7.29 1.99 5.29
CA GLU A 213 -7.43 2.04 6.75
C GLU A 213 -7.71 0.63 7.32
N CYS A 214 -6.90 0.22 8.29
CA CYS A 214 -6.98 -1.07 8.99
C CYS A 214 -7.22 -0.80 10.49
N LEU A 215 -8.45 -0.99 10.98
CA LEU A 215 -8.80 -0.75 12.40
C LEU A 215 -9.01 -2.03 13.23
N GLY A 216 -8.77 -3.21 12.65
CA GLY A 216 -8.89 -4.49 13.36
C GLY A 216 -10.32 -5.03 13.44
N ASP A 217 -11.23 -4.51 12.61
CA ASP A 217 -12.61 -4.99 12.42
C ASP A 217 -12.71 -6.18 11.43
N GLY A 218 -11.56 -6.76 11.04
CA GLY A 218 -11.49 -7.87 10.10
C GLY A 218 -11.53 -7.45 8.62
N GLY A 219 -11.36 -6.16 8.32
CA GLY A 219 -11.28 -5.66 6.95
C GLY A 219 -10.38 -4.44 6.77
N THR A 220 -10.10 -4.14 5.50
CA THR A 220 -9.42 -2.92 5.05
C THR A 220 -10.45 -2.02 4.37
N HIS A 221 -10.47 -0.73 4.75
CA HIS A 221 -11.33 0.27 4.12
C HIS A 221 -10.51 1.15 3.18
N THR A 222 -10.90 1.21 1.90
CA THR A 222 -10.25 2.10 0.92
C THR A 222 -10.69 3.55 1.17
N LEU A 223 -9.74 4.44 1.46
CA LEU A 223 -10.00 5.87 1.62
C LEU A 223 -9.79 6.64 0.32
N MET A 224 -8.77 6.25 -0.46
CA MET A 224 -8.49 6.83 -1.76
C MET A 224 -7.86 5.80 -2.68
N ASP A 225 -8.26 5.86 -3.95
CA ASP A 225 -7.62 5.13 -5.03
C ASP A 225 -7.61 6.00 -6.29
N ARG A 226 -6.41 6.35 -6.78
CA ARG A 226 -6.26 7.23 -7.94
C ARG A 226 -5.03 6.90 -8.77
N SER A 227 -5.04 7.37 -10.01
CA SER A 227 -3.93 7.23 -10.95
C SER A 227 -3.59 8.57 -11.58
N GLU A 228 -2.30 8.83 -11.78
CA GLU A 228 -1.78 10.01 -12.46
C GLU A 228 -0.87 9.59 -13.62
N VAL A 229 -1.10 10.16 -14.80
CA VAL A 229 -0.34 9.81 -16.00
C VAL A 229 0.94 10.64 -16.07
N THR A 230 2.09 10.02 -15.81
CA THR A 230 3.40 10.69 -15.80
C THR A 230 4.28 10.32 -17.00
N ARG A 231 3.95 9.22 -17.69
CA ARG A 231 4.67 8.64 -18.84
C ARG A 231 6.16 8.46 -18.57
N LEU A 232 6.51 7.79 -17.48
CA LEU A 232 7.90 7.56 -17.07
C LEU A 232 8.76 6.92 -18.17
N GLY A 233 8.20 5.96 -18.92
CA GLY A 233 8.90 5.25 -20.00
C GLY A 233 8.93 6.00 -21.34
N GLU A 234 8.42 7.23 -21.42
CA GLU A 234 8.48 8.05 -22.63
C GLU A 234 9.94 8.27 -23.05
N GLY A 235 10.26 7.91 -24.29
CA GLY A 235 11.60 8.04 -24.86
C GLY A 235 12.56 6.92 -24.46
N LEU A 236 12.18 5.98 -23.57
CA LEU A 236 13.11 5.00 -23.01
C LEU A 236 13.73 4.07 -24.07
N ALA A 237 12.93 3.67 -25.07
CA ALA A 237 13.39 2.82 -26.16
C ALA A 237 14.35 3.56 -27.10
N GLU A 238 14.11 4.85 -27.34
CA GLU A 238 14.92 5.67 -28.25
C GLU A 238 16.19 6.22 -27.59
N THR A 239 16.12 6.62 -26.32
CA THR A 239 17.23 7.27 -25.60
C THR A 239 18.07 6.30 -24.77
N GLY A 240 17.57 5.09 -24.51
CA GLY A 240 18.21 4.10 -23.65
C GLY A 240 18.14 4.41 -22.15
N GLY A 241 17.38 5.42 -21.72
CA GLY A 241 17.24 5.80 -20.32
C GLY A 241 16.02 6.67 -20.02
N LEU A 242 15.75 6.92 -18.74
CA LEU A 242 14.68 7.84 -18.32
C LEU A 242 15.06 9.27 -18.71
N THR A 243 14.15 9.98 -19.37
CA THR A 243 14.36 11.37 -19.74
C THR A 243 14.19 12.29 -18.53
N GLY A 244 14.96 13.38 -18.46
CA GLY A 244 14.87 14.37 -17.38
C GLY A 244 13.43 14.88 -17.13
N PRO A 245 12.65 15.25 -18.17
CA PRO A 245 11.27 15.67 -18.01
C PRO A 245 10.35 14.58 -17.43
N ALA A 246 10.46 13.33 -17.88
CA ALA A 246 9.64 12.22 -17.37
C ALA A 246 9.95 11.90 -15.91
N LEU A 247 11.22 11.98 -15.55
CA LEU A 247 11.73 11.78 -14.19
C LEU A 247 11.22 12.87 -13.24
N ALA A 248 11.31 14.14 -13.64
CA ALA A 248 10.82 15.27 -12.86
C ALA A 248 9.30 15.19 -12.60
N ARG A 249 8.49 14.97 -13.66
CA ARG A 249 7.03 14.81 -13.53
C ARG A 249 6.66 13.65 -12.60
N THR A 250 7.35 12.52 -12.73
CA THR A 250 7.09 11.34 -11.90
C THR A 250 7.45 11.60 -10.44
N ALA A 251 8.58 12.26 -10.17
CA ALA A 251 8.97 12.63 -8.83
C ALA A 251 8.00 13.64 -8.18
N ASP A 252 7.50 14.62 -8.95
CA ASP A 252 6.48 15.58 -8.50
C ASP A 252 5.18 14.86 -8.10
N ALA A 253 4.69 13.95 -8.95
CA ALA A 253 3.49 13.16 -8.68
C ALA A 253 3.61 12.31 -7.40
N ILE A 254 4.75 11.60 -7.26
CA ILE A 254 5.02 10.78 -6.06
C ILE A 254 5.09 11.65 -4.81
N ALA A 255 5.79 12.79 -4.86
CA ALA A 255 5.87 13.71 -3.72
C ALA A 255 4.47 14.21 -3.30
N GLY A 256 3.62 14.57 -4.27
CA GLY A 256 2.23 14.97 -3.99
C GLY A 256 1.39 13.87 -3.34
N MET A 257 1.54 12.61 -3.78
CA MET A 257 0.90 11.44 -3.18
C MET A 257 1.39 11.15 -1.75
N VAL A 258 2.70 11.30 -1.50
CA VAL A 258 3.30 11.13 -0.18
C VAL A 258 2.81 12.20 0.79
N ASP A 259 2.73 13.46 0.35
CA ASP A 259 2.20 14.55 1.16
C ASP A 259 0.71 14.36 1.47
N GLU A 260 -0.07 13.82 0.52
CA GLU A 260 -1.46 13.44 0.75
C GLU A 260 -1.59 12.34 1.79
N ALA A 261 -0.83 11.24 1.66
CA ALA A 261 -0.82 10.16 2.65
C ALA A 261 -0.46 10.69 4.06
N ARG A 262 0.52 11.59 4.17
CA ARG A 262 0.91 12.22 5.44
C ARG A 262 -0.20 13.09 6.04
N ARG A 263 -0.90 13.89 5.23
CA ARG A 263 -2.06 14.68 5.70
C ARG A 263 -3.19 13.79 6.23
N HIS A 264 -3.30 12.58 5.70
CA HIS A 264 -4.23 11.56 6.18
C HIS A 264 -3.70 10.73 7.36
N ALA A 265 -2.55 11.09 7.93
CA ALA A 265 -1.90 10.40 9.04
C ALA A 265 -1.51 8.94 8.71
N ALA A 266 -1.08 8.68 7.47
CA ALA A 266 -0.54 7.39 7.08
C ALA A 266 0.68 7.03 7.96
N VAL A 267 0.60 5.86 8.59
CA VAL A 267 1.65 5.26 9.43
C VAL A 267 2.86 4.93 8.57
N GLU A 268 2.61 4.28 7.43
CA GLU A 268 3.63 3.82 6.50
C GLU A 268 3.19 4.00 5.05
N ILE A 269 4.19 4.22 4.19
CA ILE A 269 4.02 4.40 2.75
C ILE A 269 5.01 3.45 2.07
N ALA A 270 4.51 2.50 1.30
CA ALA A 270 5.32 1.66 0.43
C ALA A 270 5.31 2.24 -0.99
N ALA A 271 6.48 2.32 -1.64
CA ALA A 271 6.57 2.69 -3.04
C ALA A 271 7.27 1.59 -3.82
N VAL A 272 6.66 1.11 -4.90
CA VAL A 272 7.20 0.05 -5.76
C VAL A 272 7.33 0.55 -7.20
N GLY A 273 8.39 0.13 -7.87
CA GLY A 273 8.67 0.45 -9.28
C GLY A 273 8.68 -0.80 -10.15
N THR A 274 8.09 -0.72 -11.34
CA THR A 274 7.88 -1.87 -12.23
C THR A 274 8.72 -1.78 -13.52
N ALA A 275 8.19 -2.25 -14.65
CA ALA A 275 8.90 -2.45 -15.91
C ALA A 275 9.72 -1.24 -16.39
N GLY A 276 9.14 -0.03 -16.34
CA GLY A 276 9.81 1.19 -16.78
C GLY A 276 11.11 1.47 -16.00
N MET A 277 11.10 1.23 -14.68
CA MET A 277 12.30 1.36 -13.85
C MET A 277 13.25 0.16 -13.99
N ARG A 278 12.74 -1.06 -14.20
CA ARG A 278 13.59 -2.24 -14.42
C ARG A 278 14.46 -2.09 -15.66
N GLN A 279 13.90 -1.56 -16.74
CA GLN A 279 14.57 -1.39 -18.04
C GLN A 279 15.55 -0.22 -18.07
N ALA A 280 15.35 0.81 -17.24
CA ALA A 280 16.18 2.00 -17.23
C ALA A 280 17.51 1.81 -16.49
N PRO A 281 18.67 1.99 -17.16
CA PRO A 281 19.98 1.94 -16.50
C PRO A 281 20.16 3.05 -15.45
N ASN A 282 19.55 4.22 -15.67
CA ASN A 282 19.62 5.38 -14.79
C ASN A 282 18.45 5.48 -13.79
N ARG A 283 17.81 4.36 -13.43
CA ARG A 283 16.70 4.34 -12.45
C ARG A 283 17.07 4.90 -11.07
N ALA A 284 18.34 4.84 -10.69
CA ALA A 284 18.85 5.38 -9.44
C ALA A 284 18.56 6.88 -9.31
N ASP A 285 18.63 7.63 -10.42
CA ASP A 285 18.33 9.06 -10.46
C ASP A 285 16.91 9.37 -9.95
N LEU A 286 15.93 8.53 -10.32
CA LEU A 286 14.55 8.67 -9.82
C LEU A 286 14.43 8.30 -8.35
N VAL A 287 15.05 7.18 -7.94
CA VAL A 287 15.04 6.73 -6.55
C VAL A 287 15.62 7.80 -5.63
N ASP A 288 16.78 8.35 -5.98
CA ASP A 288 17.47 9.38 -5.20
C ASP A 288 16.68 10.70 -5.19
N THR A 289 16.10 11.09 -6.33
CA THR A 289 15.27 12.30 -6.43
C THR A 289 14.03 12.20 -5.53
N VAL A 290 13.34 11.06 -5.55
CA VAL A 290 12.14 10.82 -4.72
C VAL A 290 12.52 10.76 -3.24
N ARG A 291 13.62 10.08 -2.91
CA ARG A 291 14.14 10.03 -1.53
C ARG A 291 14.49 11.42 -1.01
N ALA A 292 15.18 12.24 -1.80
CA ALA A 292 15.55 13.60 -1.41
C ALA A 292 14.32 14.51 -1.26
N ARG A 293 13.31 14.36 -2.12
CA ARG A 293 12.10 15.22 -2.10
C ARG A 293 11.11 14.87 -1.01
N CYS A 294 10.89 13.60 -0.75
CA CYS A 294 9.80 13.16 0.12
C CYS A 294 10.19 12.07 1.11
N GLY A 295 11.46 11.65 1.18
CA GLY A 295 11.94 10.67 2.16
C GLY A 295 11.44 9.23 1.95
N VAL A 296 10.84 8.94 0.79
CA VAL A 296 10.37 7.61 0.40
C VAL A 296 11.37 7.00 -0.59
N THR A 297 11.70 5.73 -0.39
CA THR A 297 12.53 4.96 -1.31
C THR A 297 11.64 4.07 -2.17
N ILE A 298 11.83 4.11 -3.49
CA ILE A 298 11.12 3.21 -4.41
C ILE A 298 11.86 1.87 -4.45
N GLU A 299 11.13 0.79 -4.18
CA GLU A 299 11.62 -0.57 -4.34
C GLU A 299 11.31 -1.06 -5.77
N VAL A 300 12.34 -1.31 -6.56
CA VAL A 300 12.16 -1.85 -7.91
C VAL A 300 12.00 -3.36 -7.83
N ILE A 301 10.77 -3.84 -8.04
CA ILE A 301 10.42 -5.26 -7.88
C ILE A 301 10.66 -6.06 -9.17
N PRO A 302 11.04 -7.35 -9.07
CA PRO A 302 11.07 -8.28 -10.21
C PRO A 302 9.72 -8.41 -10.91
N GLY A 303 9.72 -8.87 -12.16
CA GLY A 303 8.48 -9.07 -12.92
C GLY A 303 7.63 -10.20 -12.34
N GLU A 304 8.27 -11.26 -11.85
CA GLU A 304 7.61 -12.38 -11.19
C GLU A 304 6.91 -11.93 -9.90
N GLU A 305 7.55 -11.01 -9.15
CA GLU A 305 7.01 -10.46 -7.91
C GLU A 305 5.82 -9.52 -8.16
N GLU A 306 5.93 -8.66 -9.19
CA GLU A 306 4.82 -7.83 -9.64
C GLU A 306 3.57 -8.67 -9.97
N ALA A 307 3.76 -9.76 -10.70
CA ALA A 307 2.68 -10.65 -11.08
C ALA A 307 2.15 -11.47 -9.88
N ARG A 308 3.01 -11.91 -8.95
CA ARG A 308 2.60 -12.56 -7.70
C ARG A 308 1.73 -11.64 -6.84
N LEU A 309 2.13 -10.39 -6.66
CA LEU A 309 1.36 -9.42 -5.87
C LEU A 309 0.03 -9.07 -6.55
N ALA A 310 0.00 -8.95 -7.88
CA ALA A 310 -1.26 -8.80 -8.61
C ALA A 310 -2.19 -10.01 -8.41
N TYR A 311 -1.65 -11.23 -8.35
CA TYR A 311 -2.41 -12.44 -8.04
C TYR A 311 -2.99 -12.44 -6.63
N VAL A 312 -2.19 -12.04 -5.62
CA VAL A 312 -2.66 -11.86 -4.24
C VAL A 312 -3.81 -10.85 -4.19
N ALA A 313 -3.66 -9.70 -4.85
CA ALA A 313 -4.69 -8.67 -4.93
C ALA A 313 -6.01 -9.19 -5.54
N ALA A 314 -5.89 -9.94 -6.64
CA ALA A 314 -7.03 -10.45 -7.36
C ALA A 314 -7.79 -11.55 -6.61
N THR A 315 -7.13 -12.24 -5.67
CA THR A 315 -7.71 -13.37 -4.93
C THR A 315 -8.19 -13.01 -3.53
N ALA A 316 -7.66 -11.95 -2.92
CA ALA A 316 -7.97 -11.57 -1.53
C ALA A 316 -9.44 -11.20 -1.28
N SER A 317 -10.11 -10.57 -2.25
CA SER A 317 -11.46 -10.00 -2.09
C SER A 317 -12.55 -10.70 -2.90
N LEU A 318 -12.20 -11.77 -3.63
CA LEU A 318 -13.17 -12.53 -4.40
C LEU A 318 -13.65 -13.76 -3.62
N PRO A 319 -14.95 -14.09 -3.64
CA PRO A 319 -15.48 -15.31 -3.06
C PRO A 319 -15.10 -16.52 -3.93
N VAL A 320 -13.81 -16.78 -4.05
CA VAL A 320 -13.29 -17.98 -4.70
C VAL A 320 -13.39 -19.07 -3.65
N ALA A 321 -14.53 -19.78 -3.63
CA ALA A 321 -14.68 -20.98 -2.82
C ALA A 321 -13.48 -21.89 -3.12
N GLY A 322 -12.73 -22.29 -2.08
CA GLY A 322 -11.41 -22.91 -2.20
C GLY A 322 -11.33 -23.90 -3.36
N GLY A 323 -10.30 -23.73 -4.20
CA GLY A 323 -10.16 -24.46 -5.45
C GLY A 323 -9.08 -23.86 -6.34
N ARG A 324 -8.86 -24.48 -7.49
CA ARG A 324 -7.90 -24.01 -8.49
C ARG A 324 -8.46 -22.81 -9.22
N LEU A 325 -7.63 -21.79 -9.37
CA LEU A 325 -8.02 -20.55 -10.02
C LEU A 325 -6.96 -20.11 -11.03
N VAL A 326 -7.45 -19.42 -12.06
CA VAL A 326 -6.60 -18.81 -13.09
C VAL A 326 -6.83 -17.32 -13.06
N VAL A 327 -5.78 -16.55 -12.77
CA VAL A 327 -5.78 -15.10 -13.00
C VAL A 327 -5.11 -14.83 -14.34
N PHE A 328 -5.74 -14.03 -15.19
CA PHE A 328 -5.11 -13.55 -16.41
C PHE A 328 -5.20 -12.03 -16.57
N ASP A 329 -4.15 -11.43 -17.10
CA ASP A 329 -4.13 -10.05 -17.59
C ASP A 329 -3.95 -10.10 -19.10
N SER A 330 -4.80 -9.38 -19.84
CA SER A 330 -4.65 -9.25 -21.29
C SER A 330 -4.35 -7.80 -21.66
N GLY A 331 -3.07 -7.57 -21.95
CA GLY A 331 -2.54 -6.29 -22.38
C GLY A 331 -2.61 -6.07 -23.88
N GLY A 332 -1.87 -5.06 -24.36
CA GLY A 332 -1.82 -4.74 -25.78
C GLY A 332 -1.00 -5.73 -26.61
N GLY A 333 0.15 -6.16 -26.10
CA GLY A 333 1.09 -7.03 -26.84
C GLY A 333 1.09 -8.50 -26.41
N SER A 334 0.73 -8.79 -25.16
CA SER A 334 0.79 -10.12 -24.56
C SER A 334 -0.29 -10.30 -23.50
N SER A 335 -0.49 -11.57 -23.10
CA SER A 335 -1.35 -11.95 -21.98
C SER A 335 -0.55 -12.77 -20.99
N GLN A 336 -0.73 -12.48 -19.70
CA GLN A 336 -0.06 -13.18 -18.60
C GLN A 336 -1.08 -14.06 -17.89
N PHE A 337 -0.65 -15.26 -17.50
CA PHE A 337 -1.47 -16.25 -16.81
C PHE A 337 -0.78 -16.68 -15.53
N THR A 338 -1.54 -16.74 -14.44
CA THR A 338 -1.11 -17.29 -13.16
C THR A 338 -2.12 -18.33 -12.70
N PHE A 339 -1.68 -19.58 -12.60
CA PHE A 339 -2.45 -20.72 -12.11
C PHE A 339 -2.08 -20.98 -10.65
N GLY A 340 -3.07 -21.29 -9.82
CA GLY A 340 -2.81 -21.63 -8.42
C GLY A 340 -4.07 -21.82 -7.59
N GLU A 341 -3.90 -21.67 -6.28
CA GLU A 341 -4.94 -21.62 -5.26
C GLU A 341 -4.78 -20.32 -4.44
N VAL A 342 -5.78 -19.97 -3.62
CA VAL A 342 -5.68 -18.82 -2.73
C VAL A 342 -4.42 -18.96 -1.84
N GLY A 343 -3.50 -18.00 -1.96
CA GLY A 343 -2.22 -18.00 -1.24
C GLY A 343 -1.10 -18.88 -1.83
N ARG A 344 -1.32 -19.57 -2.96
CA ARG A 344 -0.29 -20.40 -3.61
C ARG A 344 -0.32 -20.27 -5.13
N ILE A 345 0.82 -19.94 -5.74
CA ILE A 345 1.00 -19.98 -7.20
C ILE A 345 1.63 -21.31 -7.59
N ASP A 346 1.02 -22.02 -8.53
CA ASP A 346 1.52 -23.28 -9.07
C ASP A 346 2.33 -23.05 -10.36
N GLU A 347 1.86 -22.16 -11.24
CA GLU A 347 2.51 -21.86 -12.51
C GLU A 347 2.24 -20.42 -12.95
N GLN A 348 3.24 -19.77 -13.55
CA GLN A 348 3.06 -18.48 -14.22
C GLN A 348 3.75 -18.48 -15.58
N PHE A 349 3.08 -17.89 -16.58
CA PHE A 349 3.66 -17.71 -17.90
C PHE A 349 3.02 -16.55 -18.67
N SER A 350 3.69 -16.12 -19.74
CA SER A 350 3.20 -15.12 -20.69
C SER A 350 3.11 -15.74 -22.08
N VAL A 351 2.15 -15.25 -22.88
CA VAL A 351 1.97 -15.60 -24.30
C VAL A 351 1.83 -14.32 -25.12
N ASP A 352 2.27 -14.35 -26.38
CA ASP A 352 2.26 -13.20 -27.30
C ASP A 352 0.87 -12.94 -27.92
N VAL A 353 -0.16 -13.03 -27.09
CA VAL A 353 -1.56 -12.77 -27.44
C VAL A 353 -1.99 -11.49 -26.76
N GLY A 354 -2.21 -10.42 -27.53
CA GLY A 354 -2.59 -9.12 -27.01
C GLY A 354 -3.56 -8.38 -27.91
N ALA A 355 -4.37 -7.51 -27.30
CA ALA A 355 -5.47 -6.84 -27.99
C ALA A 355 -5.00 -5.92 -29.14
N VAL A 356 -3.90 -5.17 -28.97
CA VAL A 356 -3.33 -4.31 -30.02
C VAL A 356 -2.84 -5.18 -31.19
N ARG A 357 -2.06 -6.23 -30.89
CA ARG A 357 -1.48 -7.14 -31.89
C ARG A 357 -2.55 -7.76 -32.79
N PHE A 358 -3.64 -8.26 -32.19
CA PHE A 358 -4.73 -8.87 -32.96
C PHE A 358 -5.64 -7.84 -33.62
N ALA A 359 -5.82 -6.65 -33.02
CA ALA A 359 -6.56 -5.58 -33.66
C ALA A 359 -5.87 -5.11 -34.95
N GLU A 360 -4.56 -4.92 -34.93
CA GLU A 360 -3.77 -4.54 -36.09
C GLU A 360 -3.72 -5.66 -37.14
N ARG A 361 -3.42 -6.90 -36.72
CA ARG A 361 -3.27 -8.05 -37.62
C ARG A 361 -4.53 -8.36 -38.42
N TYR A 362 -5.71 -8.20 -37.81
CA TYR A 362 -7.00 -8.55 -38.42
C TYR A 362 -7.87 -7.32 -38.76
N GLY A 363 -7.34 -6.10 -38.59
CA GLY A 363 -8.08 -4.87 -38.87
C GLY A 363 -9.31 -4.64 -37.99
N LEU A 364 -9.29 -5.11 -36.74
CA LEU A 364 -10.44 -5.08 -35.83
C LEU A 364 -10.76 -3.69 -35.27
N THR A 365 -9.99 -2.67 -35.63
CA THR A 365 -10.24 -1.27 -35.30
C THR A 365 -11.52 -0.74 -35.95
N GLY A 366 -11.83 -1.20 -37.17
CA GLY A 366 -13.04 -0.83 -37.91
C GLY A 366 -14.24 -1.73 -37.61
N ALA A 367 -15.38 -1.42 -38.22
CA ALA A 367 -16.49 -2.36 -38.32
C ALA A 367 -16.08 -3.53 -39.24
N VAL A 368 -16.31 -4.76 -38.79
CA VAL A 368 -15.88 -5.98 -39.48
C VAL A 368 -17.01 -7.01 -39.55
N PRO A 369 -17.06 -7.82 -40.62
CA PRO A 369 -18.03 -8.89 -40.75
C PRO A 369 -17.72 -10.02 -39.75
N ARG A 370 -18.69 -10.91 -39.52
CA ARG A 370 -18.59 -11.97 -38.50
C ARG A 370 -17.43 -12.93 -38.79
N GLU A 371 -17.18 -13.19 -40.07
CA GLU A 371 -16.14 -14.07 -40.58
C GLU A 371 -14.74 -13.61 -40.12
N THR A 372 -14.45 -12.31 -40.16
CA THR A 372 -13.17 -11.75 -39.68
C THR A 372 -12.99 -11.94 -38.17
N VAL A 373 -14.08 -11.84 -37.40
CA VAL A 373 -14.06 -12.09 -35.96
C VAL A 373 -13.80 -13.56 -35.66
N ASP A 374 -14.43 -14.46 -36.41
CA ASP A 374 -14.24 -15.90 -36.26
C ASP A 374 -12.82 -16.33 -36.67
N GLU A 375 -12.25 -15.76 -37.74
CA GLU A 375 -10.85 -15.95 -38.14
C GLU A 375 -9.87 -15.47 -37.05
N ALA A 376 -10.08 -14.26 -36.53
CA ALA A 376 -9.27 -13.73 -35.44
C ALA A 376 -9.38 -14.62 -34.19
N GLY A 377 -10.60 -15.07 -33.84
CA GLY A 377 -10.85 -15.97 -32.70
C GLY A 377 -10.15 -17.32 -32.85
N ALA A 378 -10.16 -17.91 -34.05
CA ALA A 378 -9.45 -19.16 -34.33
C ALA A 378 -7.93 -18.99 -34.19
N ALA A 379 -7.37 -17.88 -34.67
CA ALA A 379 -5.95 -17.58 -34.52
C ALA A 379 -5.55 -17.29 -33.08
N ILE A 380 -6.37 -16.55 -32.33
CA ILE A 380 -6.18 -16.35 -30.88
C ILE A 380 -6.15 -17.70 -30.17
N THR A 381 -7.10 -18.58 -30.48
CA THR A 381 -7.19 -19.91 -29.85
C THR A 381 -5.94 -20.74 -30.16
N ALA A 382 -5.44 -20.69 -31.40
CA ALA A 382 -4.21 -21.38 -31.80
C ALA A 382 -2.97 -20.83 -31.07
N ASP A 383 -2.87 -19.51 -30.89
CA ASP A 383 -1.75 -18.86 -30.18
C ASP A 383 -1.87 -18.99 -28.64
N LEU A 384 -2.99 -19.53 -28.13
CA LEU A 384 -3.25 -19.88 -26.73
C LEU A 384 -3.14 -21.40 -26.46
N ASP A 385 -2.42 -22.15 -27.31
CA ASP A 385 -2.27 -23.61 -27.23
C ASP A 385 -1.86 -24.13 -25.85
N ARG A 386 -1.07 -23.37 -25.10
CA ARG A 386 -0.63 -23.71 -23.74
C ARG A 386 -1.79 -23.83 -22.74
N LEU A 387 -2.97 -23.28 -23.04
CA LEU A 387 -4.19 -23.46 -22.24
C LEU A 387 -4.98 -24.71 -22.64
N ALA A 388 -4.77 -25.25 -23.84
CA ALA A 388 -5.55 -26.36 -24.35
C ALA A 388 -5.29 -27.65 -23.54
N GLY A 389 -6.38 -28.37 -23.22
CA GLY A 389 -6.31 -29.65 -22.51
C GLY A 389 -5.96 -29.54 -21.03
N ARG A 390 -5.88 -28.32 -20.47
CA ARG A 390 -5.76 -28.12 -19.03
C ARG A 390 -7.04 -28.52 -18.30
N GLU A 391 -6.89 -28.91 -17.05
CA GLU A 391 -8.04 -29.19 -16.19
C GLU A 391 -8.83 -27.90 -15.94
N THR A 392 -10.16 -28.01 -15.94
CA THR A 392 -11.06 -26.88 -15.73
C THR A 392 -10.84 -26.28 -14.34
N PRO A 393 -10.49 -24.99 -14.23
CA PRO A 393 -10.36 -24.34 -12.93
C PRO A 393 -11.73 -24.10 -12.29
N ASP A 394 -11.75 -23.96 -10.98
CA ASP A 394 -12.95 -23.62 -10.21
C ASP A 394 -13.38 -22.16 -10.47
N ALA A 395 -12.41 -21.27 -10.71
CA ALA A 395 -12.65 -19.87 -11.04
C ALA A 395 -11.64 -19.30 -12.05
N VAL A 396 -12.11 -18.34 -12.84
CA VAL A 396 -11.27 -17.54 -13.74
C VAL A 396 -11.45 -16.08 -13.36
N VAL A 397 -10.33 -15.40 -13.11
CA VAL A 397 -10.29 -13.98 -12.75
C VAL A 397 -9.56 -13.22 -13.84
N ALA A 398 -10.16 -12.16 -14.33
CA ALA A 398 -9.56 -11.28 -15.33
C ALA A 398 -9.20 -9.95 -14.70
N ILE A 399 -7.95 -9.52 -14.89
CA ILE A 399 -7.46 -8.20 -14.49
C ILE A 399 -7.11 -7.38 -15.74
N GLY A 400 -6.86 -6.09 -15.53
CA GLY A 400 -6.39 -5.20 -16.57
C GLY A 400 -7.49 -4.52 -17.38
N GLY A 401 -7.07 -3.62 -18.27
CA GLY A 401 -7.96 -2.65 -18.92
C GLY A 401 -9.04 -3.28 -19.79
N THR A 402 -8.77 -4.41 -20.44
CA THR A 402 -9.79 -5.12 -21.22
C THR A 402 -10.93 -5.59 -20.32
N ALA A 403 -10.61 -6.31 -19.25
CA ALA A 403 -11.59 -6.86 -18.32
C ALA A 403 -12.43 -5.76 -17.66
N THR A 404 -11.79 -4.69 -17.19
CA THR A 404 -12.50 -3.58 -16.53
C THR A 404 -13.40 -2.78 -17.47
N ASN A 405 -13.02 -2.63 -18.75
CA ASN A 405 -13.89 -1.99 -19.74
C ASN A 405 -15.09 -2.88 -20.12
N LEU A 406 -14.91 -4.19 -20.25
CA LEU A 406 -16.03 -5.11 -20.47
C LEU A 406 -17.04 -5.04 -19.31
N ALA A 407 -16.56 -4.99 -18.06
CA ALA A 407 -17.42 -4.81 -16.89
C ALA A 407 -18.13 -3.44 -16.87
N ALA A 408 -17.42 -2.35 -17.18
CA ALA A 408 -18.00 -1.01 -17.22
C ALA A 408 -19.09 -0.88 -18.30
N VAL A 409 -18.90 -1.50 -19.48
CA VAL A 409 -19.89 -1.54 -20.55
C VAL A 409 -21.10 -2.41 -20.18
N ARG A 410 -20.89 -3.54 -19.49
CA ARG A 410 -21.99 -4.37 -18.96
C ARG A 410 -22.93 -3.56 -18.07
N HIS A 411 -22.36 -2.72 -17.20
CA HIS A 411 -23.11 -1.90 -16.25
C HIS A 411 -23.55 -0.54 -16.81
N GLY A 412 -23.11 -0.17 -18.02
CA GLY A 412 -23.42 1.13 -18.60
C GLY A 412 -22.89 2.31 -17.77
N LEU A 413 -21.68 2.18 -17.22
CA LEU A 413 -21.10 3.18 -16.32
C LEU A 413 -20.73 4.47 -17.06
N ALA A 414 -21.51 5.53 -16.84
CA ALA A 414 -21.19 6.87 -17.36
C ALA A 414 -19.94 7.48 -16.71
N ALA A 415 -19.70 7.15 -15.44
CA ALA A 415 -18.48 7.44 -14.70
C ALA A 415 -17.91 6.13 -14.15
N TYR A 416 -16.59 5.96 -14.24
CA TYR A 416 -15.94 4.74 -13.77
C TYR A 416 -16.07 4.61 -12.25
N ASP A 417 -16.55 3.45 -11.81
CA ASP A 417 -16.67 3.09 -10.40
C ASP A 417 -15.93 1.76 -10.15
N PRO A 418 -14.78 1.78 -9.47
CA PRO A 418 -13.98 0.58 -9.23
C PRO A 418 -14.69 -0.45 -8.34
N ASP A 419 -15.58 -0.01 -7.45
CA ASP A 419 -16.30 -0.91 -6.54
C ASP A 419 -17.44 -1.65 -7.25
N VAL A 420 -18.01 -1.05 -8.30
CA VAL A 420 -18.97 -1.74 -9.19
C VAL A 420 -18.25 -2.70 -10.15
N VAL A 421 -17.08 -2.29 -10.66
CA VAL A 421 -16.30 -3.12 -11.60
C VAL A 421 -15.70 -4.34 -10.91
N HIS A 422 -15.13 -4.17 -9.72
CA HIS A 422 -14.53 -5.26 -8.97
C HIS A 422 -15.59 -6.30 -8.56
N GLY A 423 -15.30 -7.58 -8.78
CA GLY A 423 -16.23 -8.67 -8.49
C GLY A 423 -17.31 -8.87 -9.56
N THR A 424 -17.31 -8.08 -10.64
CA THR A 424 -18.27 -8.27 -11.74
C THR A 424 -18.04 -9.59 -12.45
N ALA A 425 -19.05 -10.45 -12.46
CA ALA A 425 -19.08 -11.65 -13.29
C ALA A 425 -19.46 -11.30 -14.74
N LEU A 426 -18.65 -11.78 -15.69
CA LEU A 426 -18.90 -11.72 -17.13
C LEU A 426 -19.04 -13.15 -17.65
N ASP A 427 -20.24 -13.51 -18.12
CA ASP A 427 -20.47 -14.78 -18.79
C ASP A 427 -20.18 -14.69 -20.31
N LEU A 428 -20.11 -15.85 -20.96
CA LEU A 428 -19.87 -15.95 -22.41
C LEU A 428 -20.94 -15.19 -23.21
N ALA A 429 -22.20 -15.21 -22.78
CA ALA A 429 -23.29 -14.54 -23.48
C ALA A 429 -23.12 -13.02 -23.47
N GLU A 430 -22.70 -12.44 -22.34
CA GLU A 430 -22.39 -11.02 -22.21
C GLU A 430 -21.16 -10.64 -23.04
N ILE A 431 -20.12 -11.47 -23.05
CA ILE A 431 -18.94 -11.24 -23.89
C ILE A 431 -19.31 -11.30 -25.38
N ASP A 432 -20.13 -12.27 -25.80
CA ASP A 432 -20.62 -12.40 -27.18
C ASP A 432 -21.51 -11.21 -27.59
N ARG A 433 -22.38 -10.73 -26.69
CA ARG A 433 -23.18 -9.51 -26.91
C ARG A 433 -22.28 -8.31 -27.16
N GLN A 434 -21.20 -8.17 -26.40
CA GLN A 434 -20.25 -7.07 -26.57
C GLN A 434 -19.41 -7.22 -27.85
N ILE A 435 -19.00 -8.43 -28.22
CA ILE A 435 -18.34 -8.70 -29.52
C ILE A 435 -19.24 -8.25 -30.67
N GLU A 436 -20.53 -8.58 -30.62
CA GLU A 436 -21.52 -8.15 -31.62
C GLU A 436 -21.67 -6.62 -31.68
N LEU A 437 -21.72 -5.98 -30.51
CA LEU A 437 -21.77 -4.52 -30.38
C LEU A 437 -20.54 -3.85 -31.02
N TYR A 438 -19.35 -4.37 -30.75
CA TYR A 438 -18.09 -3.78 -31.20
C TYR A 438 -17.82 -4.05 -32.67
N ARG A 439 -18.06 -5.27 -33.18
CA ARG A 439 -17.78 -5.59 -34.60
C ARG A 439 -18.63 -4.80 -35.58
N THR A 440 -19.81 -4.33 -35.15
CA THR A 440 -20.73 -3.54 -36.00
C THR A 440 -20.43 -2.04 -35.99
N ARG A 441 -19.37 -1.61 -35.30
CA ARG A 441 -18.98 -0.20 -35.13
C ARG A 441 -17.50 -0.01 -35.40
N ASP A 442 -17.13 1.13 -35.96
CA ASP A 442 -15.73 1.54 -36.01
C ASP A 442 -15.24 2.14 -34.69
N ALA A 443 -13.96 2.51 -34.61
CA ALA A 443 -13.38 3.08 -33.41
C ALA A 443 -14.06 4.38 -32.96
N GLU A 444 -14.51 5.23 -33.87
CA GLU A 444 -15.15 6.50 -33.51
C GLU A 444 -16.53 6.25 -32.90
N GLU A 445 -17.32 5.38 -33.51
CA GLU A 445 -18.62 4.96 -32.98
C GLU A 445 -18.47 4.23 -31.63
N ARG A 446 -17.42 3.43 -31.45
CA ARG A 446 -17.11 2.77 -30.18
C ARG A 446 -16.77 3.76 -29.07
N ARG A 447 -16.11 4.90 -29.36
CA ARG A 447 -15.83 5.94 -28.33
C ARG A 447 -17.09 6.51 -27.70
N ALA A 448 -18.24 6.40 -28.38
CA ALA A 448 -19.54 6.83 -27.87
C ALA A 448 -20.25 5.77 -27.01
N ILE A 449 -19.71 4.56 -26.88
CA ILE A 449 -20.30 3.49 -26.05
C ILE A 449 -20.11 3.84 -24.57
N VAL A 450 -21.22 3.93 -23.82
CA VAL A 450 -21.19 4.19 -22.39
C VAL A 450 -20.44 3.06 -21.65
N GLY A 451 -19.52 3.43 -20.77
CA GLY A 451 -18.65 2.51 -20.04
C GLY A 451 -17.34 2.17 -20.75
N LEU A 452 -17.23 2.41 -22.07
CA LEU A 452 -16.00 2.16 -22.82
C LEU A 452 -15.08 3.40 -22.77
N GLN A 453 -13.89 3.24 -22.23
CA GLN A 453 -12.88 4.30 -22.24
C GLN A 453 -12.48 4.62 -23.70
N PRO A 454 -12.49 5.90 -24.13
CA PRO A 454 -12.19 6.26 -25.51
C PRO A 454 -10.84 5.75 -26.03
N ALA A 455 -9.83 5.69 -25.15
CA ALA A 455 -8.50 5.17 -25.48
C ALA A 455 -8.46 3.66 -25.75
N ARG A 456 -9.54 2.92 -25.44
CA ARG A 456 -9.66 1.47 -25.66
C ARG A 456 -10.52 1.10 -26.88
N ALA A 457 -11.20 2.06 -27.48
CA ALA A 457 -12.14 1.83 -28.58
C ALA A 457 -11.54 1.08 -29.78
N GLU A 458 -10.26 1.32 -30.08
CA GLU A 458 -9.56 0.70 -31.21
C GLU A 458 -9.25 -0.79 -30.99
N VAL A 459 -9.13 -1.22 -29.73
CA VAL A 459 -8.61 -2.56 -29.39
C VAL A 459 -9.61 -3.44 -28.64
N ILE A 460 -10.72 -2.89 -28.16
CA ILE A 460 -11.66 -3.60 -27.28
C ILE A 460 -12.29 -4.84 -27.94
N LEU A 461 -12.53 -4.82 -29.26
CA LEU A 461 -13.05 -5.98 -29.99
C LEU A 461 -12.08 -7.17 -29.90
N ALA A 462 -10.79 -6.93 -30.16
CA ALA A 462 -9.76 -7.96 -30.02
C ALA A 462 -9.66 -8.47 -28.57
N GLY A 463 -9.72 -7.56 -27.59
CA GLY A 463 -9.72 -7.91 -26.17
C GLY A 463 -10.90 -8.80 -25.77
N ALA A 464 -12.11 -8.52 -26.27
CA ALA A 464 -13.29 -9.34 -26.04
C ALA A 464 -13.14 -10.75 -26.65
N CYS A 465 -12.60 -10.85 -27.87
CA CYS A 465 -12.28 -12.13 -28.50
C CYS A 465 -11.27 -12.95 -27.71
N ILE A 466 -10.25 -12.30 -27.13
CA ILE A 466 -9.25 -12.96 -26.26
C ILE A 466 -9.92 -13.52 -25.01
N ALA A 467 -10.73 -12.72 -24.29
CA ALA A 467 -11.43 -13.16 -23.09
C ALA A 467 -12.35 -14.37 -23.37
N ARG A 468 -13.09 -14.33 -24.49
CA ARG A 468 -13.94 -15.43 -24.95
C ARG A 468 -13.15 -16.71 -25.26
N ALA A 469 -12.02 -16.59 -25.96
CA ALA A 469 -11.16 -17.73 -26.29
C ALA A 469 -10.57 -18.37 -25.03
N ILE A 470 -10.13 -17.56 -24.06
CA ILE A 470 -9.61 -18.03 -22.77
C ILE A 470 -10.66 -18.84 -22.00
N LEU A 471 -11.89 -18.31 -21.87
CA LEU A 471 -12.99 -19.02 -21.20
C LEU A 471 -13.30 -20.36 -21.87
N THR A 472 -13.34 -20.36 -23.21
CA THR A 472 -13.60 -21.57 -23.99
C THR A 472 -12.51 -22.63 -23.77
N LEU A 473 -11.23 -22.24 -23.82
CA LEU A 473 -10.09 -23.14 -23.62
C LEU A 473 -10.01 -23.69 -22.20
N LEU A 474 -10.38 -22.89 -21.21
CA LEU A 474 -10.42 -23.30 -19.80
C LEU A 474 -11.69 -24.07 -19.43
N GLY A 475 -12.66 -24.21 -20.35
CA GLY A 475 -13.92 -24.91 -20.09
C GLY A 475 -14.82 -24.20 -19.07
N ARG A 476 -14.85 -22.87 -19.09
CA ARG A 476 -15.65 -22.05 -18.16
C ARG A 476 -16.63 -21.16 -18.89
N GLU A 477 -17.80 -20.98 -18.28
CA GLU A 477 -18.88 -20.15 -18.84
C GLU A 477 -18.81 -18.68 -18.40
N SER A 478 -18.01 -18.39 -17.37
CA SER A 478 -17.88 -17.04 -16.82
C SER A 478 -16.52 -16.79 -16.18
N LEU A 479 -16.12 -15.52 -16.19
CA LEU A 479 -14.98 -14.99 -15.42
C LEU A 479 -15.46 -13.92 -14.44
N THR A 480 -14.64 -13.64 -13.43
CA THR A 480 -14.83 -12.51 -12.51
C THR A 480 -13.80 -11.43 -12.79
N VAL A 481 -14.22 -10.18 -12.87
CA VAL A 481 -13.31 -9.04 -13.10
C VAL A 481 -12.76 -8.56 -11.76
N SER A 482 -11.45 -8.34 -11.70
CA SER A 482 -10.83 -7.65 -10.57
C SER A 482 -10.21 -6.32 -11.02
N ASP A 483 -10.66 -5.23 -10.41
CA ASP A 483 -9.99 -3.91 -10.49
C ASP A 483 -8.77 -3.81 -9.56
N ARG A 484 -8.57 -4.82 -8.70
CA ARG A 484 -7.46 -4.86 -7.74
C ARG A 484 -6.22 -5.42 -8.43
N GLY A 485 -5.20 -4.57 -8.60
CA GLY A 485 -3.88 -4.93 -9.13
C GLY A 485 -2.73 -4.75 -8.12
N LEU A 486 -1.50 -4.60 -8.63
CA LEU A 486 -0.25 -4.53 -7.85
C LEU A 486 -0.35 -3.74 -6.54
N ARG A 487 -0.79 -2.48 -6.59
CA ARG A 487 -0.87 -1.61 -5.39
C ARG A 487 -1.68 -2.22 -4.24
N HIS A 488 -2.75 -2.94 -4.57
CA HIS A 488 -3.60 -3.61 -3.58
C HIS A 488 -2.94 -4.87 -3.04
N GLY A 489 -2.17 -5.59 -3.86
CA GLY A 489 -1.40 -6.75 -3.44
C GLY A 489 -0.28 -6.36 -2.49
N VAL A 490 0.45 -5.29 -2.80
CA VAL A 490 1.44 -4.70 -1.91
C VAL A 490 0.79 -4.27 -0.60
N PHE A 491 -0.39 -3.63 -0.68
CA PHE A 491 -1.11 -3.20 0.51
C PHE A 491 -1.49 -4.41 1.37
N ALA A 492 -2.12 -5.42 0.76
CA ALA A 492 -2.56 -6.63 1.43
C ALA A 492 -1.39 -7.35 2.11
N GLU A 493 -0.28 -7.54 1.41
CA GLU A 493 0.85 -8.28 1.97
C GLU A 493 1.58 -7.53 3.09
N ARG A 494 1.76 -6.21 2.94
CA ARG A 494 2.54 -5.42 3.90
C ARG A 494 1.70 -5.00 5.11
N PHE A 495 0.43 -4.69 4.88
CA PHE A 495 -0.38 -3.94 5.84
C PHE A 495 -1.70 -4.62 6.21
N ASP A 496 -2.19 -5.58 5.41
CA ASP A 496 -3.36 -6.39 5.79
C ASP A 496 -2.91 -7.60 6.62
N GLY A 497 -3.71 -7.95 7.63
CA GLY A 497 -3.36 -8.86 8.73
C GLY A 497 -3.30 -10.33 8.33
#